data_AF-A0AAV5BX32-F1
#
_entry.id   AF-A0AAV5BX32-F1
#
_cell.length_a   1.000
_cell.length_b   1.000
_cell.length_c   1.000
_cell.angle_alpha   90.00
_cell.angle_beta   90.00
_cell.angle_gamma   90.00
#
_symmetry.space_group_name_H-M   'P 1'
#
loop_
_entity.id
_entity.type
_entity.pdbx_description
1 polymer ?
#
loop_
_entity_poly.entity_id
_entity_poly.type
_entity_poly.pdbx_seq_one_letter_code
_entity_poly.pdbx_strand_id
1 'polypeptide(L)'
;MPSLSASLFYKEVDLLQPISFDKVFDFNKFNTRCHGFVRLARYSEVSNRTEPFKLQKGSGRRWTVERDLDQLQQFSWGNADDSEVIEIVGKHPFLWPDHWPVKDYAKIFDCLVLVPEIEIEVGKVISKIREAGQKARHEAGISRVKQRKDGSTNLPVPYIAVHMRIEKDWMIHCKKWEQRSNSNEICSSKEEIIHKVSQITDLRRPVVVYLAVADSLLEDNSITRGWRVGMVAYEKKKLGVTNIMIDSLTL
;
A
#
# COMPACT_ATOMS: atom_id res chain seq x y z
N MET A 1 21.00 1.09 -3.36
CA MET A 1 19.87 1.53 -2.51
C MET A 1 18.85 0.40 -2.50
N PRO A 2 18.18 0.11 -1.37
CA PRO A 2 17.08 -0.84 -1.38
C PRO A 2 16.06 -0.38 -2.41
N SER A 3 15.57 -1.31 -3.21
CA SER A 3 14.63 -1.03 -4.27
C SER A 3 13.33 -1.78 -3.97
N LEU A 4 12.23 -1.06 -4.07
CA LEU A 4 10.89 -1.57 -3.91
C LEU A 4 10.48 -2.17 -5.26
N SER A 5 10.26 -3.48 -5.27
CA SER A 5 9.59 -4.15 -6.38
C SER A 5 8.14 -4.32 -5.99
N ALA A 6 7.25 -3.62 -6.70
CA ALA A 6 5.83 -3.89 -6.67
C ALA A 6 5.51 -4.95 -7.73
N SER A 7 5.94 -6.19 -7.51
CA SER A 7 5.53 -7.29 -8.39
C SER A 7 4.20 -7.85 -7.89
N LEU A 8 3.10 -7.42 -8.50
CA LEU A 8 1.82 -8.12 -8.45
C LEU A 8 1.64 -9.12 -9.60
N PHE A 9 2.51 -9.07 -10.61
CA PHE A 9 2.52 -9.98 -11.75
C PHE A 9 3.58 -11.06 -11.54
N TYR A 10 3.16 -12.26 -11.16
CA TYR A 10 4.04 -13.43 -10.99
C TYR A 10 4.78 -13.82 -12.28
N LYS A 11 4.39 -13.26 -13.43
CA LYS A 11 4.90 -13.64 -14.77
C LYS A 11 5.66 -12.54 -15.52
N GLU A 12 5.68 -11.30 -15.00
CA GLU A 12 6.27 -10.15 -15.71
C GLU A 12 7.26 -9.37 -14.83
N VAL A 13 7.91 -10.08 -13.90
CA VAL A 13 8.89 -9.52 -12.96
C VAL A 13 10.06 -8.85 -13.68
N ASP A 14 10.42 -9.35 -14.87
CA ASP A 14 11.53 -8.85 -15.69
C ASP A 14 11.24 -7.48 -16.35
N LEU A 15 9.98 -7.06 -16.39
CA LEU A 15 9.56 -5.78 -16.97
C LEU A 15 9.49 -4.64 -15.94
N LEU A 16 9.52 -4.96 -14.64
CA LEU A 16 9.38 -3.98 -13.57
C LEU A 16 10.76 -3.47 -13.15
N GLN A 17 11.09 -2.24 -13.55
CA GLN A 17 12.26 -1.58 -12.99
C GLN A 17 12.00 -1.26 -11.51
N PRO A 18 12.88 -1.73 -10.60
CA PRO A 18 12.61 -1.60 -9.19
C PRO A 18 12.77 -0.13 -8.76
N ILE A 19 11.83 0.38 -7.97
CA ILE A 19 11.78 1.78 -7.56
C ILE A 19 12.73 1.97 -6.39
N SER A 20 13.69 2.88 -6.51
CA SER A 20 14.64 3.15 -5.42
C SER A 20 13.91 3.71 -4.19
N PHE A 21 14.29 3.27 -2.99
CA PHE A 21 13.64 3.67 -1.73
C PHE A 21 13.50 5.19 -1.58
N ASP A 22 14.54 5.93 -1.95
CA ASP A 22 14.61 7.39 -1.88
C ASP A 22 13.72 8.12 -2.90
N LYS A 23 13.11 7.41 -3.85
CA LYS A 23 12.04 7.96 -4.70
C LYS A 23 10.67 7.97 -4.01
N VAL A 24 10.52 7.18 -2.95
CA VAL A 24 9.22 6.99 -2.26
C VAL A 24 9.29 7.52 -0.84
N PHE A 25 10.38 7.21 -0.15
CA PHE A 25 10.59 7.53 1.25
C PHE A 25 11.86 8.36 1.46
N ASP A 26 11.78 9.36 2.33
CA ASP A 26 12.91 10.18 2.74
C ASP A 26 13.90 9.33 3.55
N PHE A 27 15.03 9.01 2.93
CA PHE A 27 16.09 8.18 3.49
C PHE A 27 16.64 8.72 4.82
N ASN A 28 16.86 10.04 4.92
CA ASN A 28 17.45 10.64 6.11
C ASN A 28 16.46 10.65 7.26
N LYS A 29 15.19 10.99 7.00
CA LYS A 29 14.13 10.95 8.00
C LYS A 29 13.86 9.53 8.46
N PHE A 30 13.88 8.54 7.56
CA PHE A 30 13.76 7.12 7.92
C PHE A 30 14.83 6.73 8.94
N ASN A 31 16.11 6.95 8.62
CA ASN A 31 17.22 6.60 9.51
C ASN A 31 17.18 7.35 10.84
N THR A 32 16.70 8.59 10.83
CA THR A 32 16.53 9.38 12.05
C THR A 32 15.41 8.81 12.93
N ARG A 33 14.24 8.47 12.35
CA ARG A 33 13.10 7.92 13.10
C ARG A 33 13.34 6.50 13.61
N CYS A 34 14.04 5.69 12.83
CA CYS A 34 14.34 4.29 13.15
C CYS A 34 15.68 4.12 13.89
N HIS A 35 16.32 5.21 14.33
CA HIS A 35 17.59 5.16 15.03
C HIS A 35 17.54 4.22 16.25
N GLY A 36 18.56 3.36 16.38
CA GLY A 36 18.64 2.35 17.44
C GLY A 36 17.75 1.12 17.23
N PHE A 37 17.00 1.05 16.12
CA PHE A 37 16.22 -0.13 15.75
C PHE A 37 16.68 -0.72 14.40
N VAL A 38 16.62 0.08 13.33
CA VAL A 38 17.10 -0.30 12.00
C VAL A 38 17.69 0.92 11.30
N ARG A 39 18.71 0.71 10.48
CA ARG A 39 19.32 1.75 9.67
C ARG A 39 19.52 1.23 8.25
N LEU A 40 19.17 2.06 7.27
CA LEU A 40 19.56 1.86 5.89
C LEU A 40 20.90 2.54 5.66
N ALA A 41 21.86 1.81 5.10
CA ALA A 41 23.12 2.37 4.62
C ALA A 41 23.04 2.64 3.11
N ARG A 42 23.77 3.63 2.62
CA ARG A 42 23.99 3.78 1.18
C ARG A 42 25.00 2.75 0.72
N TYR A 43 24.87 2.27 -0.51
CA TYR A 43 25.83 1.31 -1.08
C TYR A 43 27.26 1.87 -1.10
N SER A 44 27.42 3.19 -1.22
CA SER A 44 28.71 3.88 -1.14
C SER A 44 29.38 3.84 0.24
N GLU A 45 28.67 3.45 1.30
CA GLU A 45 29.23 3.30 2.65
C GLU A 45 30.02 1.97 2.80
N VAL A 46 29.88 1.05 1.84
CA VAL A 46 30.59 -0.23 1.80
C VAL A 46 31.95 -0.04 1.13
N SER A 47 33.02 -0.52 1.76
CA SER A 47 34.40 -0.44 1.26
C SER A 47 34.67 -1.37 0.07
N ASN A 48 33.82 -2.38 -0.13
CA ASN A 48 33.89 -3.40 -1.19
C ASN A 48 35.25 -4.11 -1.25
N ARG A 49 35.92 -4.28 -0.11
CA ARG A 49 37.22 -4.93 -0.02
C ARG A 49 37.15 -6.46 -0.04
N THR A 50 35.98 -6.99 0.29
CA THR A 50 35.70 -8.43 0.38
C THR A 50 34.66 -8.82 -0.65
N GLU A 51 34.80 -10.00 -1.23
CA GLU A 51 33.73 -10.60 -2.03
C GLU A 51 32.46 -10.77 -1.17
N PRO A 52 31.26 -10.51 -1.71
CA PRO A 52 30.01 -10.73 -0.98
C PRO A 52 29.86 -12.19 -0.54
N PHE A 53 29.55 -12.40 0.72
CA PHE A 53 29.18 -13.71 1.23
C PHE A 53 27.77 -14.06 0.74
N LYS A 54 27.69 -15.07 -0.14
CA LYS A 54 26.41 -15.50 -0.73
C LYS A 54 25.65 -16.40 0.24
N LEU A 55 24.71 -15.81 0.96
CA LEU A 55 23.76 -16.52 1.79
C LEU A 55 22.67 -17.17 0.92
N GLN A 56 22.78 -18.48 0.69
CA GLN A 56 21.77 -19.25 -0.03
C GLN A 56 20.51 -19.42 0.82
N LYS A 57 19.43 -18.71 0.46
CA LYS A 57 18.10 -18.91 1.04
C LYS A 57 17.19 -19.63 0.04
N GLY A 58 16.65 -20.76 0.49
CA GLY A 58 16.14 -21.85 -0.34
C GLY A 58 15.03 -21.48 -1.32
N SER A 59 14.86 -22.32 -2.35
CA SER A 59 13.86 -22.17 -3.40
C SER A 59 12.47 -22.72 -3.01
N GLY A 60 11.81 -22.22 -1.95
CA GLY A 60 10.45 -22.70 -1.65
C GLY A 60 9.71 -22.13 -0.44
N ARG A 61 8.41 -22.46 -0.35
CA ARG A 61 7.45 -22.09 0.73
C ARG A 61 7.57 -22.94 2.01
N ARG A 62 8.74 -23.52 2.29
CA ARG A 62 8.98 -24.47 3.41
C ARG A 62 10.19 -24.04 4.26
N TRP A 63 10.34 -22.74 4.48
CA TRP A 63 11.19 -22.22 5.54
C TRP A 63 10.36 -22.24 6.83
N THR A 64 10.93 -22.84 7.89
CA THR A 64 10.34 -22.93 9.22
C THR A 64 11.29 -22.28 10.22
N VAL A 65 10.79 -21.94 11.41
CA VAL A 65 11.59 -21.31 12.48
C VAL A 65 12.85 -22.15 12.77
N GLU A 66 12.71 -23.47 12.79
CA GLU A 66 13.80 -24.40 13.09
C GLU A 66 14.87 -24.36 12.00
N ARG A 67 14.46 -24.36 10.73
CA ARG A 67 15.40 -24.26 9.60
C ARG A 67 16.12 -22.93 9.55
N ASP A 68 15.40 -21.84 9.85
CA ASP A 68 15.96 -20.51 9.95
C ASP A 68 16.99 -20.43 11.11
N LEU A 69 16.70 -21.06 12.25
CA LEU A 69 17.61 -21.12 13.41
C LEU A 69 18.84 -21.99 13.13
N ASP A 70 18.66 -23.17 12.53
CA ASP A 70 19.77 -24.06 12.15
C ASP A 70 20.72 -23.35 11.19
N GLN A 71 20.18 -22.58 10.24
CA GLN A 71 20.98 -21.78 9.33
C GLN A 71 21.78 -20.71 10.06
N LEU A 72 21.14 -19.96 10.97
CA LEU A 72 21.81 -18.95 11.79
C LEU A 72 22.94 -19.56 12.64
N GLN A 73 22.72 -20.73 13.22
CA GLN A 73 23.76 -21.45 13.99
C GLN A 73 24.94 -21.85 13.10
N GLN A 74 24.68 -22.38 11.90
CA GLN A 74 25.74 -22.71 10.94
C GLN A 74 26.57 -21.49 10.56
N PHE A 75 25.96 -20.31 10.41
CA PHE A 75 26.71 -19.08 10.11
C PHE A 75 27.45 -18.52 11.31
N SER A 76 26.93 -18.70 12.53
CA SER A 76 27.63 -18.27 13.75
C SER A 76 28.97 -18.97 13.98
N TRP A 77 29.23 -20.07 13.25
CA TRP A 77 30.48 -20.82 13.26
C TRP A 77 31.29 -20.70 11.96
N GLY A 78 30.85 -19.85 11.02
CA GLY A 78 31.47 -19.70 9.71
C GLY A 78 32.19 -18.37 9.49
N ASN A 79 32.75 -18.20 8.31
CA ASN A 79 33.54 -17.02 7.92
C ASN A 79 32.66 -15.83 7.45
N ALA A 80 31.36 -15.83 7.78
CA ALA A 80 30.45 -14.76 7.35
C ALA A 80 30.87 -13.40 7.95
N ASP A 81 31.46 -13.44 9.15
CA ASP A 81 32.00 -12.27 9.84
C ASP A 81 33.21 -11.63 9.12
N ASP A 82 33.86 -12.37 8.22
CA ASP A 82 34.98 -11.86 7.40
C ASP A 82 34.51 -11.07 6.17
N SER A 83 33.19 -11.08 5.88
CA SER A 83 32.61 -10.42 4.73
C SER A 83 31.86 -9.16 5.12
N GLU A 84 32.18 -8.04 4.46
CA GLU A 84 31.47 -6.77 4.65
C GLU A 84 30.04 -6.80 4.08
N VAL A 85 29.82 -7.61 3.05
CA VAL A 85 28.54 -7.72 2.35
C VAL A 85 28.03 -9.15 2.45
N ILE A 86 26.80 -9.30 2.95
CA ILE A 86 26.04 -10.55 2.91
C ILE A 86 24.97 -10.43 1.82
N GLU A 87 25.13 -11.19 0.75
CA GLU A 87 24.19 -11.24 -0.36
C GLU A 87 23.22 -12.41 -0.17
N ILE A 88 21.94 -12.12 0.07
CA ILE A 88 20.92 -13.15 0.23
C ILE A 88 20.40 -13.56 -1.14
N VAL A 89 20.78 -14.76 -1.58
CA VAL A 89 20.47 -15.29 -2.91
C VAL A 89 19.42 -16.41 -2.82
N GLY A 90 18.53 -16.51 -3.81
CA GLY A 90 17.45 -17.50 -3.79
C GLY A 90 16.25 -17.11 -4.66
N LYS A 91 15.35 -18.07 -4.93
CA LYS A 91 14.14 -17.83 -5.74
C LYS A 91 13.11 -16.95 -5.02
N HIS A 92 13.04 -17.06 -3.69
CA HIS A 92 12.20 -16.24 -2.83
C HIS A 92 12.94 -16.11 -1.48
N PRO A 93 13.89 -15.17 -1.35
CA PRO A 93 14.59 -14.98 -0.09
C PRO A 93 13.61 -14.33 0.90
N PHE A 94 12.69 -15.11 1.46
CA PHE A 94 11.89 -14.69 2.61
C PHE A 94 12.89 -14.39 3.71
N LEU A 95 13.01 -13.13 4.11
CA LEU A 95 13.91 -12.80 5.21
C LEU A 95 13.39 -13.50 6.49
N TRP A 96 14.23 -13.64 7.52
CA TRP A 96 13.77 -14.02 8.89
C TRP A 96 12.58 -13.21 9.51
N PRO A 97 12.15 -12.02 9.01
CA PRO A 97 11.00 -11.25 9.49
C PRO A 97 9.66 -11.96 9.43
N ASP A 98 9.49 -13.06 8.69
CA ASP A 98 8.25 -13.88 8.81
C ASP A 98 8.06 -14.42 10.24
N HIS A 99 9.12 -14.40 11.05
CA HIS A 99 9.12 -14.77 12.47
C HIS A 99 9.20 -13.58 13.42
N TRP A 100 9.26 -12.34 12.91
CA TRP A 100 9.21 -11.17 13.77
C TRP A 100 7.80 -10.97 14.34
N PRO A 101 7.69 -10.55 15.61
CA PRO A 101 6.41 -10.11 16.14
C PRO A 101 5.84 -9.01 15.24
N VAL A 102 4.55 -9.12 14.89
CA VAL A 102 3.85 -8.14 14.05
C VAL A 102 4.03 -6.71 14.57
N LYS A 103 4.11 -6.54 15.90
CA LYS A 103 4.37 -5.25 16.55
C LYS A 103 5.71 -4.63 16.17
N ASP A 104 6.76 -5.43 16.04
CA ASP A 104 8.11 -4.95 15.70
C ASP A 104 8.21 -4.63 14.22
N TYR A 105 7.55 -5.44 13.37
CA TYR A 105 7.40 -5.13 11.96
C TYR A 105 6.58 -3.84 11.74
N ALA A 106 5.50 -3.66 12.52
CA ALA A 106 4.66 -2.47 12.47
C ALA A 106 5.45 -1.18 12.77
N LYS A 107 6.44 -1.24 13.67
CA LYS A 107 7.31 -0.11 14.01
C LYS A 107 8.11 0.42 12.82
N ILE A 108 8.41 -0.41 11.82
CA ILE A 108 9.10 0.03 10.60
C ILE A 108 8.22 1.03 9.82
N PHE A 109 6.90 0.82 9.79
CA PHE A 109 5.99 1.72 9.08
C PHE A 109 5.96 3.13 9.69
N ASP A 110 6.18 3.28 11.00
CA ASP A 110 6.26 4.59 11.66
C ASP A 110 7.51 5.39 11.21
N CYS A 111 8.54 4.68 10.75
CA CYS A 111 9.75 5.27 10.21
C CYS A 111 9.65 5.65 8.73
N LEU A 112 8.71 5.06 7.98
CA LEU A 112 8.52 5.35 6.56
C LEU A 112 7.92 6.76 6.40
N VAL A 113 8.76 7.72 6.01
CA VAL A 113 8.34 9.09 5.73
C VAL A 113 8.33 9.29 4.23
N LEU A 114 7.20 9.71 3.66
CA LEU A 114 7.10 9.97 2.23
C LEU A 114 8.03 11.13 1.82
N VAL A 115 8.52 11.09 0.59
CA VAL A 115 9.23 12.23 0.01
C VAL A 115 8.27 13.41 -0.22
N PRO A 116 8.74 14.67 -0.12
CA PRO A 116 7.88 15.85 -0.23
C PRO A 116 7.05 15.90 -1.52
N GLU A 117 7.59 15.37 -2.62
CA GLU A 117 6.91 15.30 -3.92
C GLU A 117 5.62 14.49 -3.81
N ILE A 118 5.65 13.34 -3.13
CA ILE A 118 4.46 12.51 -2.91
C ILE A 118 3.51 13.19 -1.93
N GLU A 119 4.02 13.81 -0.86
CA GLU A 119 3.19 14.54 0.12
C GLU A 119 2.38 15.67 -0.54
N ILE A 120 3.00 16.43 -1.45
CA ILE A 120 2.34 17.49 -2.23
C ILE A 120 1.20 16.92 -3.07
N GLU A 121 1.44 15.79 -3.75
CA GLU A 121 0.42 15.13 -4.57
C GLU A 121 -0.73 14.58 -3.75
N VAL A 122 -0.45 13.97 -2.60
CA VAL A 122 -1.47 13.54 -1.64
C VAL A 122 -2.31 14.74 -1.18
N GLY A 123 -1.66 15.89 -0.92
CA GLY A 123 -2.35 17.14 -0.59
C GLY A 123 -3.34 17.59 -1.67
N LYS A 124 -2.97 17.47 -2.95
CA LYS A 124 -3.86 17.78 -4.09
C LYS A 124 -5.07 16.84 -4.12
N VAL A 125 -4.87 15.54 -3.93
CA VAL A 125 -5.96 14.56 -3.88
C VAL A 125 -6.92 14.88 -2.73
N ILE A 126 -6.40 15.16 -1.54
CA ILE A 126 -7.22 15.54 -0.37
C ILE A 126 -8.01 16.83 -0.65
N SER A 127 -7.41 17.83 -1.29
CA SER A 127 -8.11 19.06 -1.69
C SER A 127 -9.28 18.76 -2.62
N LYS A 128 -9.07 17.91 -3.64
CA LYS A 128 -10.12 17.52 -4.58
C LYS A 128 -11.25 16.71 -3.94
N ILE A 129 -10.92 15.82 -3.00
CA ILE A 129 -11.92 15.11 -2.19
C ILE A 129 -12.78 16.12 -1.40
N ARG A 130 -12.15 17.13 -0.78
CA ARG A 130 -12.85 18.18 -0.03
C ARG A 130 -13.76 19.03 -0.93
N GLU A 131 -13.26 19.46 -2.09
CA GLU A 131 -14.04 20.19 -3.10
C GLU A 131 -15.26 19.39 -3.57
N ALA A 132 -15.06 18.11 -3.89
CA ALA A 132 -16.14 17.19 -4.28
C ALA A 132 -17.19 17.03 -3.18
N GLY A 133 -16.75 16.93 -1.93
CA GLY A 133 -17.64 16.87 -0.78
C GLY A 133 -18.49 18.13 -0.61
N GLN A 134 -17.89 19.31 -0.76
CA GLN A 134 -18.62 20.58 -0.68
C GLN A 134 -19.65 20.71 -1.80
N LYS A 135 -19.28 20.33 -3.03
CA LYS A 135 -20.20 20.30 -4.16
C LYS A 135 -21.40 19.39 -3.88
N ALA A 136 -21.17 18.17 -3.41
CA ALA A 136 -22.24 17.23 -3.03
C ALA A 136 -23.15 17.78 -1.92
N ARG A 137 -22.59 18.52 -0.95
CA ARG A 137 -23.37 19.20 0.09
C ARG A 137 -24.22 20.33 -0.47
N HIS A 138 -23.68 21.15 -1.36
CA HIS A 138 -24.43 22.22 -2.01
C HIS A 138 -25.58 21.65 -2.85
N GLU A 139 -25.35 20.60 -3.64
CA GLU A 139 -26.39 19.93 -4.44
C GLU A 139 -27.51 19.37 -3.54
N ALA A 140 -27.16 18.69 -2.44
CA ALA A 140 -28.13 18.19 -1.47
C ALA A 140 -28.88 19.32 -0.73
N GLY A 141 -28.20 20.45 -0.50
CA GLY A 141 -28.75 21.65 0.14
C GLY A 141 -29.73 22.40 -0.77
N ILE A 142 -29.46 22.49 -2.07
CA ILE A 142 -30.35 23.06 -3.09
C ILE A 142 -31.67 22.27 -3.15
N SER A 143 -31.62 20.94 -2.99
CA SER A 143 -32.83 20.10 -2.84
C SER A 143 -33.61 20.34 -1.55
N ARG A 144 -33.00 20.97 -0.53
CA ARG A 144 -33.58 21.22 0.82
C ARG A 144 -33.99 22.68 1.07
N VAL A 145 -33.90 23.59 0.09
CA VAL A 145 -34.21 25.03 0.24
C VAL A 145 -35.67 25.34 0.63
N LYS A 146 -36.55 24.35 0.85
CA LYS A 146 -37.83 24.62 1.52
C LYS A 146 -37.80 24.69 3.05
N GLN A 147 -36.78 24.22 3.78
CA GLN A 147 -36.76 24.42 5.24
C GLN A 147 -35.35 24.53 5.87
N ARG A 148 -35.18 25.66 6.58
CA ARG A 148 -34.21 25.99 7.65
C ARG A 148 -32.77 26.33 7.22
N LYS A 149 -32.47 27.63 7.30
CA LYS A 149 -31.13 28.18 7.57
C LYS A 149 -30.75 27.76 8.98
N ASP A 150 -29.81 26.83 9.11
CA ASP A 150 -29.11 26.64 10.38
C ASP A 150 -27.60 26.49 10.15
N GLY A 151 -26.82 27.20 10.97
CA GLY A 151 -25.46 27.69 10.69
C GLY A 151 -24.31 26.66 10.73
N SER A 152 -24.42 25.53 10.00
CA SER A 152 -23.37 24.49 9.98
C SER A 152 -22.51 24.42 8.71
N THR A 153 -22.36 25.52 7.96
CA THR A 153 -21.74 25.50 6.63
C THR A 153 -20.24 25.16 6.59
N ASN A 154 -19.52 25.16 7.72
CA ASN A 154 -18.05 25.06 7.73
C ASN A 154 -17.47 23.70 8.17
N LEU A 155 -18.28 22.71 8.53
CA LEU A 155 -17.72 21.41 8.93
C LEU A 155 -17.19 20.64 7.72
N PRO A 156 -15.98 20.06 7.76
CA PRO A 156 -15.46 19.22 6.69
C PRO A 156 -16.43 18.09 6.33
N VAL A 157 -16.56 17.83 5.03
CA VAL A 157 -17.33 16.67 4.55
C VAL A 157 -16.47 15.43 4.78
N PRO A 158 -16.97 14.42 5.51
CA PRO A 158 -16.19 13.21 5.75
C PRO A 158 -15.96 12.44 4.45
N TYR A 159 -14.87 11.69 4.40
CA TYR A 159 -14.57 10.80 3.29
C TYR A 159 -14.10 9.42 3.77
N ILE A 160 -14.28 8.43 2.91
CA ILE A 160 -13.79 7.06 3.08
C ILE A 160 -12.85 6.79 1.91
N ALA A 161 -11.64 6.31 2.17
CA ALA A 161 -10.75 5.80 1.14
C ALA A 161 -10.88 4.27 1.06
N VAL A 162 -11.11 3.75 -0.15
CA VAL A 162 -11.23 2.32 -0.42
C VAL A 162 -10.15 1.93 -1.42
N HIS A 163 -9.23 1.08 -1.01
CA HIS A 163 -8.26 0.49 -1.92
C HIS A 163 -8.86 -0.77 -2.56
N MET A 164 -9.00 -0.77 -3.88
CA MET A 164 -9.59 -1.85 -4.65
C MET A 164 -8.51 -2.52 -5.49
N ARG A 165 -8.19 -3.75 -5.11
CA ARG A 165 -7.20 -4.57 -5.78
C ARG A 165 -7.92 -5.49 -6.76
N ILE A 166 -7.80 -5.22 -8.06
CA ILE A 166 -8.61 -5.85 -9.12
C ILE A 166 -7.77 -6.57 -10.18
N GLU A 167 -6.47 -6.74 -9.96
CA GLU A 167 -5.61 -7.42 -10.93
C GLU A 167 -6.04 -8.87 -11.11
N LYS A 168 -5.99 -9.37 -12.35
CA LYS A 168 -6.42 -10.74 -12.68
C LYS A 168 -5.70 -11.80 -11.84
N ASP A 169 -4.40 -11.62 -11.63
CA ASP A 169 -3.57 -12.52 -10.80
C ASP A 169 -3.99 -12.46 -9.32
N TRP A 170 -4.32 -11.27 -8.81
CA TRP A 170 -4.87 -11.12 -7.46
C TRP A 170 -6.21 -11.85 -7.33
N MET A 171 -7.13 -11.66 -8.29
CA MET A 171 -8.43 -12.32 -8.27
C MET A 171 -8.31 -13.86 -8.33
N ILE A 172 -7.37 -14.39 -9.11
CA ILE A 172 -7.09 -15.84 -9.15
C ILE A 172 -6.51 -16.32 -7.81
N HIS A 173 -5.54 -15.60 -7.26
CA HIS A 173 -4.89 -15.95 -5.99
C HIS A 173 -5.89 -15.94 -4.85
N CYS A 174 -6.68 -14.88 -4.76
CA CYS A 174 -7.71 -14.67 -3.75
C CYS A 174 -8.71 -15.84 -3.74
N LYS A 175 -9.30 -16.18 -4.90
CA LYS A 175 -10.27 -17.29 -4.99
C LYS A 175 -9.70 -18.64 -4.59
N LYS A 176 -8.44 -18.91 -4.96
CA LYS A 176 -7.75 -20.15 -4.57
C LYS A 176 -7.50 -20.22 -3.06
N TRP A 177 -7.24 -19.07 -2.42
CA TRP A 177 -7.02 -19.01 -0.99
C TRP A 177 -8.32 -19.24 -0.22
N GLU A 178 -9.41 -18.61 -0.63
CA GLU A 178 -10.75 -18.81 -0.07
C GLU A 178 -11.20 -20.29 -0.16
N GLN A 179 -11.00 -20.93 -1.31
CA GLN A 179 -11.27 -22.37 -1.48
C GLN A 179 -10.49 -23.26 -0.50
N ARG A 180 -9.27 -22.88 -0.13
CA ARG A 180 -8.43 -23.67 0.79
C ARG A 180 -8.75 -23.42 2.26
N SER A 181 -9.19 -22.21 2.58
CA SER A 181 -9.49 -21.76 3.94
C SER A 181 -10.95 -21.93 4.32
N ASN A 182 -11.82 -22.28 3.35
CA ASN A 182 -13.27 -22.37 3.52
C ASN A 182 -13.87 -21.04 4.06
N SER A 183 -13.41 -19.92 3.53
CA SER A 183 -13.87 -18.56 3.85
C SER A 183 -14.29 -17.82 2.58
N ASN A 184 -15.23 -16.88 2.70
CA ASN A 184 -15.69 -16.00 1.61
C ASN A 184 -15.52 -14.51 1.98
N GLU A 185 -14.60 -14.19 2.90
CA GLU A 185 -14.47 -12.82 3.44
C GLU A 185 -13.41 -11.96 2.73
N ILE A 186 -12.54 -12.57 1.93
CA ILE A 186 -11.28 -11.97 1.47
C ILE A 186 -11.41 -11.43 0.07
N CYS A 187 -11.98 -12.22 -0.84
CA CYS A 187 -12.41 -11.71 -2.11
C CYS A 187 -13.71 -10.96 -1.87
N SER A 188 -13.89 -9.83 -2.56
CA SER A 188 -15.15 -9.12 -2.50
C SER A 188 -15.58 -8.68 -3.87
N SER A 189 -16.85 -8.94 -4.19
CA SER A 189 -17.50 -8.35 -5.35
C SER A 189 -17.68 -6.85 -5.16
N LYS A 190 -18.01 -6.16 -6.24
CA LYS A 190 -18.37 -4.74 -6.19
C LYS A 190 -19.54 -4.50 -5.24
N GLU A 191 -20.56 -5.35 -5.29
CA GLU A 191 -21.77 -5.27 -4.48
C GLU A 191 -21.45 -5.45 -3.00
N GLU A 192 -20.55 -6.39 -2.66
CA GLU A 192 -20.09 -6.61 -1.30
C GLU A 192 -19.28 -5.43 -0.76
N ILE A 193 -18.41 -4.83 -1.58
CA ILE A 193 -17.65 -3.62 -1.19
C ILE A 193 -18.60 -2.46 -0.91
N ILE A 194 -19.54 -2.19 -1.83
CA ILE A 194 -20.56 -1.14 -1.65
C ILE A 194 -21.37 -1.41 -0.38
N HIS A 195 -21.80 -2.66 -0.16
CA HIS A 195 -22.54 -3.03 1.03
C HIS A 195 -21.73 -2.78 2.30
N LYS A 196 -20.52 -3.34 2.42
CA LYS A 196 -19.62 -3.20 3.57
C LYS A 196 -19.35 -1.73 3.91
N VAL A 197 -18.98 -0.92 2.91
CA VAL A 197 -18.74 0.53 3.10
C VAL A 197 -20.02 1.26 3.52
N SER A 198 -21.19 0.83 3.03
CA SER A 198 -22.46 1.44 3.41
C SER A 198 -22.91 1.16 4.86
N GLN A 199 -22.31 0.15 5.50
CA GLN A 199 -22.54 -0.21 6.91
C GLN A 199 -21.67 0.60 7.88
N ILE A 200 -20.69 1.38 7.38
CA ILE A 200 -19.93 2.31 8.22
C ILE A 200 -20.90 3.39 8.70
N THR A 201 -21.36 3.20 9.94
CA THR A 201 -22.20 4.14 10.68
C THR A 201 -21.29 5.24 11.28
N ASP A 202 -21.86 6.33 11.78
CA ASP A 202 -21.14 7.50 12.32
C ASP A 202 -20.64 8.57 11.33
N LEU A 203 -20.82 8.38 10.01
CA LEU A 203 -20.46 9.40 9.03
C LEU A 203 -21.66 10.30 8.67
N ARG A 204 -21.52 11.61 8.91
CA ARG A 204 -22.51 12.62 8.48
C ARG A 204 -22.57 12.68 6.96
N ARG A 205 -23.78 12.50 6.40
CA ARG A 205 -24.01 12.61 4.95
C ARG A 205 -24.10 14.09 4.51
N PRO A 206 -23.60 14.45 3.32
CA PRO A 206 -22.99 13.57 2.33
C PRO A 206 -21.59 13.08 2.74
N VAL A 207 -21.18 11.93 2.21
CA VAL A 207 -19.85 11.33 2.41
C VAL A 207 -19.19 11.11 1.05
N VAL A 208 -17.93 11.49 0.91
CA VAL A 208 -17.16 11.20 -0.31
C VAL A 208 -16.51 9.83 -0.18
N VAL A 209 -16.65 8.98 -1.19
CA VAL A 209 -15.96 7.69 -1.25
C VAL A 209 -14.85 7.79 -2.30
N TYR A 210 -13.60 7.85 -1.86
CA TYR A 210 -12.45 7.84 -2.74
C TYR A 210 -12.03 6.39 -3.04
N LEU A 211 -12.04 6.02 -4.32
CA LEU A 211 -11.65 4.71 -4.80
C LEU A 211 -10.21 4.77 -5.31
N ALA A 212 -9.29 4.16 -4.59
CA ALA A 212 -7.92 3.91 -5.04
C ALA A 212 -7.90 2.57 -5.77
N VAL A 213 -7.94 2.62 -7.09
CA VAL A 213 -8.01 1.45 -7.97
C VAL A 213 -7.03 1.64 -9.13
N ALA A 214 -6.49 0.55 -9.66
CA ALA A 214 -5.70 0.58 -10.88
C ALA A 214 -6.62 0.94 -12.07
N ASP A 215 -6.74 2.24 -12.38
CA ASP A 215 -7.69 2.77 -13.36
C ASP A 215 -7.53 2.14 -14.76
N SER A 216 -6.32 1.71 -15.12
CA SER A 216 -6.02 1.02 -16.39
C SER A 216 -6.68 -0.36 -16.51
N LEU A 217 -7.09 -0.96 -15.40
CA LEU A 217 -7.71 -2.28 -15.34
C LEU A 217 -9.24 -2.20 -15.25
N LEU A 218 -9.82 -1.00 -15.20
CA LEU A 218 -11.26 -0.82 -15.22
C LEU A 218 -11.79 -0.95 -16.65
N GLU A 219 -12.57 -2.01 -16.90
CA GLU A 219 -13.28 -2.21 -18.17
C GLU A 219 -14.41 -1.18 -18.37
N ASP A 220 -14.97 -0.64 -17.28
CA ASP A 220 -16.03 0.37 -17.33
C ASP A 220 -16.03 1.37 -16.15
N ASN A 221 -16.82 2.42 -16.31
CA ASN A 221 -17.05 3.47 -15.29
C ASN A 221 -18.17 3.10 -14.29
N SER A 222 -18.53 1.82 -14.17
CA SER A 222 -19.64 1.41 -13.31
C SER A 222 -19.28 1.47 -11.83
N ILE A 223 -17.98 1.44 -11.47
CA ILE A 223 -17.51 1.32 -10.09
C ILE A 223 -17.93 2.48 -9.18
N THR A 224 -18.16 3.66 -9.76
CA THR A 224 -18.64 4.84 -9.02
C THR A 224 -20.17 4.89 -8.90
N ARG A 225 -20.90 3.85 -9.31
CA ARG A 225 -22.38 3.78 -9.27
C ARG A 225 -22.84 2.72 -8.26
N GLY A 226 -24.08 2.84 -7.79
CA GLY A 226 -24.70 1.88 -6.85
C GLY A 226 -24.47 2.19 -5.37
N TRP A 227 -23.74 3.27 -5.06
CA TRP A 227 -23.48 3.70 -3.69
C TRP A 227 -24.75 4.19 -2.99
N ARG A 228 -24.85 3.94 -1.68
CA ARG A 228 -26.00 4.30 -0.85
C ARG A 228 -26.26 5.82 -0.88
N VAL A 229 -27.53 6.23 -0.90
CA VAL A 229 -27.97 7.64 -0.97
C VAL A 229 -27.16 8.56 -0.03
N GLY A 230 -26.56 9.61 -0.59
CA GLY A 230 -25.69 10.53 0.16
C GLY A 230 -24.23 10.08 0.27
N MET A 231 -23.83 8.96 -0.34
CA MET A 231 -22.43 8.63 -0.64
C MET A 231 -22.14 8.96 -2.10
N VAL A 232 -21.04 9.67 -2.35
CA VAL A 232 -20.63 10.06 -3.71
C VAL A 232 -19.22 9.53 -3.96
N ALA A 233 -19.11 8.60 -4.91
CA ALA A 233 -17.87 7.90 -5.18
C ALA A 233 -17.08 8.55 -6.33
N TYR A 234 -15.77 8.65 -6.15
CA TYR A 234 -14.83 9.15 -7.15
C TYR A 234 -13.60 8.26 -7.20
N GLU A 235 -13.15 7.95 -8.41
CA GLU A 235 -11.79 7.47 -8.66
C GLU A 235 -10.89 8.67 -9.04
N LYS A 236 -9.57 8.43 -9.11
CA LYS A 236 -8.54 9.47 -9.27
C LYS A 236 -8.74 10.34 -10.52
N LYS A 237 -8.99 9.74 -11.69
CA LYS A 237 -9.29 10.41 -12.96
C LYS A 237 -10.55 11.27 -12.87
N LYS A 238 -11.64 10.78 -12.26
CA LYS A 238 -12.87 11.56 -12.01
C LYS A 238 -12.69 12.71 -11.00
N LEU A 239 -11.74 12.62 -10.08
CA LEU A 239 -11.34 13.76 -9.24
C LEU A 239 -10.55 14.83 -10.02
N GLY A 240 -10.19 14.56 -11.28
CA GLY A 240 -9.42 15.48 -12.11
C GLY A 240 -7.94 15.53 -11.75
N VAL A 241 -7.40 14.46 -11.13
CA VAL A 241 -5.99 14.38 -10.75
C VAL A 241 -5.23 13.50 -11.75
N THR A 242 -5.03 14.02 -12.97
CA THR A 242 -4.60 13.23 -14.14
C THR A 242 -3.10 13.22 -14.43
N ASN A 243 -2.25 13.83 -13.59
CA ASN A 243 -0.81 13.97 -13.83
C ASN A 243 0.06 13.58 -12.61
N ILE A 244 -0.38 12.61 -11.81
CA ILE A 244 0.37 12.22 -10.60
C ILE A 244 1.38 11.13 -10.91
N MET A 245 2.64 11.33 -10.48
CA MET A 245 3.71 10.32 -10.45
C MET A 245 3.31 8.99 -9.75
N ILE A 246 2.22 8.98 -8.98
CA ILE A 246 1.66 7.80 -8.29
C ILE A 246 1.14 6.73 -9.26
N ASP A 247 0.89 7.03 -10.54
CA ASP A 247 0.53 5.96 -11.51
C ASP A 247 1.62 4.88 -11.62
N SER A 248 2.87 5.23 -11.30
CA SER A 248 3.99 4.28 -11.20
C SER A 248 4.17 3.62 -9.82
N LEU A 249 3.42 4.05 -8.80
CA LEU A 249 3.44 3.48 -7.43
C LEU A 249 2.21 2.62 -7.12
N THR A 250 1.15 2.73 -7.91
CA THR A 250 -0.01 1.81 -7.92
C THR A 250 0.12 0.67 -8.92
N LEU A 251 1.29 0.50 -9.54
CA LEU A 251 1.67 -0.67 -10.34
C LEU A 251 2.48 -1.64 -9.48
#